data_AF-A0A7J5XS45-F1
#
_entry.id   AF-A0A7J5XS45-F1
#
_cell.length_a   1.000
_cell.length_b   1.000
_cell.length_c   1.000
_cell.angle_alpha   90.00
_cell.angle_beta   90.00
_cell.angle_gamma   90.00
#
_symmetry.space_group_name_H-M   'P 1'
#
loop_
_entity.id
_entity.type
_entity.pdbx_description
1 polymer ?
#
loop_
_entity_poly.entity_id
_entity_poly.type
_entity_poly.pdbx_seq_one_letter_code
_entity_poly.pdbx_strand_id
1 'polypeptide(L)'
;MGRQEPITSYHSLGHSFNDKTCQLIVSDQAQEPQLSIIGIPTVGEEGRLTCSVRHTCASAPPELILNGIPGTNVIRDTLVSDWIWERTAEHTWAVKEEDQSVRCTVRYRAGQEATRELKLNVECPYDQITMTERLIEATEGVAKSVVCSVSYKCKIRKINRALVEF
;
A
#
# COMPACT_ATOMS: atom_id res chain seq x y z
N MET A 1 -15.38 -40.09 23.62
CA MET A 1 -16.42 -39.13 24.06
C MET A 1 -15.92 -38.46 25.33
N GLY A 2 -15.14 -37.39 25.22
CA GLY A 2 -14.52 -36.71 26.37
C GLY A 2 -15.48 -35.70 26.99
N ARG A 3 -15.74 -35.83 28.29
CA ARG A 3 -16.63 -34.95 29.06
C ARG A 3 -15.81 -33.73 29.51
N GLN A 4 -16.04 -32.58 28.88
CA GLN A 4 -15.46 -31.31 29.30
C GLN A 4 -16.30 -30.77 30.46
N GLU A 5 -15.80 -30.86 31.68
CA GLU A 5 -16.41 -30.16 32.83
C GLU A 5 -16.08 -28.66 32.73
N PRO A 6 -17.07 -27.76 32.75
CA PRO A 6 -16.81 -26.33 32.77
C PRO A 6 -16.24 -25.90 34.12
N ILE A 7 -15.13 -25.16 34.10
CA ILE A 7 -14.53 -24.56 35.30
C ILE A 7 -15.57 -23.58 35.90
N THR A 8 -16.10 -23.91 37.08
CA THR A 8 -17.33 -23.28 37.62
C THR A 8 -17.12 -22.28 38.76
N SER A 9 -15.90 -22.02 39.23
CA SER A 9 -15.67 -20.85 40.10
C SER A 9 -14.19 -20.51 40.26
N TYR A 10 -13.89 -19.20 40.26
CA TYR A 10 -12.70 -18.65 40.89
C TYR A 10 -13.13 -18.06 42.22
N HIS A 11 -12.73 -18.67 43.34
CA HIS A 11 -12.94 -18.07 44.66
C HIS A 11 -11.86 -17.02 44.93
N SER A 12 -12.23 -15.74 44.88
CA SER A 12 -11.43 -14.66 45.46
C SER A 12 -12.14 -14.14 46.71
N LEU A 13 -11.67 -14.52 47.90
CA LEU A 13 -12.11 -13.92 49.16
C LEU A 13 -11.79 -12.42 49.15
N GLY A 14 -12.81 -11.56 49.33
CA GLY A 14 -12.63 -10.17 49.73
C GLY A 14 -12.93 -9.08 48.68
N HIS A 15 -13.41 -9.43 47.49
CA HIS A 15 -13.80 -8.44 46.47
C HIS A 15 -15.29 -8.54 46.15
N SER A 16 -16.00 -7.42 46.22
CA SER A 16 -17.36 -7.30 45.66
C SER A 16 -17.24 -7.34 44.13
N PHE A 17 -17.45 -8.51 43.54
CA PHE A 17 -17.66 -8.61 42.09
C PHE A 17 -19.02 -8.00 41.78
N ASN A 18 -19.04 -6.80 41.20
CA ASN A 18 -20.21 -6.37 40.44
C ASN A 18 -20.30 -7.34 39.27
N ASP A 19 -21.44 -8.01 39.06
CA ASP A 19 -21.67 -8.95 37.96
C ASP A 19 -21.41 -8.26 36.61
N LYS A 20 -20.16 -8.32 36.17
CA LYS A 20 -19.68 -7.81 34.89
C LYS A 20 -19.32 -9.01 34.06
N THR A 21 -20.19 -9.36 33.12
CA THR A 21 -19.89 -10.40 32.13
C THR A 21 -18.89 -9.84 31.11
N CYS A 22 -17.77 -10.53 30.91
CA CYS A 22 -16.81 -10.24 29.84
C CYS A 22 -16.93 -11.31 28.76
N GLN A 23 -17.14 -10.90 27.52
CA GLN A 23 -17.11 -11.81 26.38
C GLN A 23 -15.75 -11.71 25.70
N LEU A 24 -14.98 -12.80 25.73
CA LEU A 24 -13.72 -12.93 25.01
C LEU A 24 -13.98 -13.71 23.71
N ILE A 25 -13.75 -13.05 22.57
CA ILE A 25 -13.82 -13.67 21.25
C ILE A 25 -12.38 -13.86 20.76
N VAL A 26 -11.98 -15.11 20.55
CA VAL A 26 -10.67 -15.47 20.01
C VAL A 26 -10.86 -15.99 18.59
N SER A 27 -10.11 -15.40 17.65
CA SER A 27 -10.01 -15.88 16.26
C SER A 27 -8.68 -16.61 16.10
N ASP A 28 -8.71 -17.75 15.40
CA ASP A 28 -7.52 -18.47 14.97
C ASP A 28 -6.95 -17.92 13.65
N GLN A 29 -7.74 -17.11 12.93
CA GLN A 29 -7.34 -16.46 11.69
C GLN A 29 -6.83 -15.03 11.93
N ALA A 30 -5.65 -14.73 11.38
CA ALA A 30 -5.13 -13.37 11.33
C ALA A 30 -5.93 -12.55 10.31
N GLN A 31 -6.28 -11.31 10.69
CA GLN A 31 -6.99 -10.40 9.80
C GLN A 31 -6.04 -9.90 8.70
N GLU A 32 -6.49 -9.91 7.44
CA GLU A 32 -5.73 -9.28 6.35
C GLU A 32 -5.51 -7.78 6.62
N PRO A 33 -4.30 -7.26 6.37
CA PRO A 33 -4.03 -5.86 6.56
C PRO A 33 -4.78 -5.00 5.54
N GLN A 34 -5.09 -3.77 5.92
CA GLN A 34 -5.54 -2.71 5.02
C GLN A 34 -4.31 -2.15 4.30
N LEU A 35 -4.29 -2.18 2.96
CA LEU A 35 -3.17 -1.71 2.15
C LEU A 35 -3.67 -0.70 1.11
N SER A 36 -3.11 0.51 1.09
CA SER A 36 -3.54 1.59 0.19
C SER A 36 -2.37 2.50 -0.22
N ILE A 37 -2.36 2.93 -1.49
CA ILE A 37 -1.40 3.91 -2.02
C ILE A 37 -1.89 5.34 -1.71
N ILE A 38 -0.97 6.23 -1.39
CA ILE A 38 -1.23 7.66 -1.22
C ILE A 38 -0.83 8.38 -2.51
N GLY A 39 -1.81 8.87 -3.27
CA GLY A 39 -1.57 9.53 -4.56
C GLY A 39 -1.30 8.55 -5.71
N ILE A 40 -0.72 9.04 -6.79
CA ILE A 40 -0.30 8.23 -7.95
C ILE A 40 1.23 8.15 -7.93
N PRO A 41 1.82 6.94 -7.92
CA PRO A 41 3.27 6.80 -7.92
C PRO A 41 3.83 7.16 -9.30
N THR A 42 4.64 8.20 -9.37
CA THR A 42 5.21 8.73 -10.62
C THR A 42 6.71 8.47 -10.68
N VAL A 43 7.21 7.95 -11.80
CA VAL A 43 8.64 7.64 -11.95
C VAL A 43 9.53 8.87 -11.72
N GLY A 44 10.53 8.69 -10.86
CA GLY A 44 11.47 9.74 -10.47
C GLY A 44 10.98 10.63 -9.32
N GLU A 45 9.78 10.39 -8.79
CA GLU A 45 9.25 11.02 -7.59
C GLU A 45 9.24 10.06 -6.41
N GLU A 46 8.86 10.57 -5.24
CA GLU A 46 8.69 9.79 -4.02
C GLU A 46 7.26 9.24 -3.92
N GLY A 47 7.14 7.92 -3.83
CA GLY A 47 5.89 7.21 -3.63
C GLY A 47 5.61 6.99 -2.15
N ARG A 48 4.33 7.00 -1.78
CA ARG A 48 3.87 6.75 -0.41
C ARG A 48 2.71 5.77 -0.38
N LEU A 49 2.68 4.93 0.64
CA LEU A 49 1.55 4.03 0.88
C LEU A 49 1.40 3.76 2.38
N THR A 50 0.25 3.23 2.75
CA THR A 50 -0.06 2.81 4.11
C THR A 50 -0.43 1.33 4.13
N CYS A 51 0.09 0.63 5.13
CA CYS A 51 -0.38 -0.68 5.55
C CYS A 51 -0.83 -0.60 7.00
N SER A 52 -2.06 -1.02 7.33
CA SER A 52 -2.55 -0.99 8.71
C SER A 52 -3.30 -2.26 9.11
N VAL A 53 -3.30 -2.54 10.41
CA VAL A 53 -4.03 -3.66 11.01
C VAL A 53 -4.48 -3.30 12.41
N ARG A 54 -5.63 -3.81 12.84
CA ARG A 54 -6.11 -3.66 14.20
C ARG A 54 -5.64 -4.82 15.08
N HIS A 55 -5.31 -4.51 16.33
CA HIS A 55 -4.88 -5.47 17.34
C HIS A 55 -5.30 -5.03 18.74
N THR A 56 -5.38 -5.97 19.67
CA THR A 56 -5.78 -5.70 21.06
C THR A 56 -4.63 -5.83 22.06
N CYS A 57 -3.43 -6.20 21.59
CA CYS A 57 -2.29 -6.56 22.44
C CYS A 57 -1.18 -5.50 22.36
N ALA A 58 -1.32 -4.43 23.14
CA ALA A 58 -0.36 -3.32 23.17
C ALA A 58 1.07 -3.72 23.60
N SER A 59 1.21 -4.74 24.45
CA SER A 59 2.51 -5.25 24.90
C SER A 59 3.21 -6.13 23.87
N ALA A 60 2.45 -6.70 22.93
CA ALA A 60 2.95 -7.57 21.86
C ALA A 60 2.25 -7.25 20.53
N PRO A 61 2.45 -6.04 20.00
CA PRO A 61 1.80 -5.62 18.77
C PRO A 61 2.39 -6.40 17.57
N PRO A 62 1.59 -6.62 16.50
CA PRO A 62 2.02 -7.41 15.36
C PRO A 62 3.10 -6.70 14.53
N GLU A 63 3.95 -7.46 13.85
CA GLU A 63 4.93 -6.93 12.92
C GLU A 63 4.26 -6.65 11.56
N LEU A 64 4.60 -5.52 10.94
CA LEU A 64 4.19 -5.18 9.57
C LEU A 64 5.42 -5.27 8.66
N ILE A 65 5.36 -6.16 7.68
CA ILE A 65 6.47 -6.46 6.76
C ILE A 65 6.03 -6.08 5.35
N LEU A 66 6.73 -5.12 4.74
CA LEU A 66 6.47 -4.69 3.37
C LEU A 66 7.55 -5.23 2.43
N ASN A 67 7.11 -5.82 1.31
CA ASN A 67 7.95 -6.42 0.29
C ASN A 67 7.52 -5.93 -1.10
N GLY A 68 8.43 -6.01 -2.08
CA GLY A 68 8.18 -5.68 -3.49
C GLY A 68 8.74 -4.31 -3.91
N ILE A 69 8.91 -3.39 -2.97
CA ILE A 69 9.49 -2.06 -3.21
C ILE A 69 10.53 -1.73 -2.12
N PRO A 70 11.70 -1.18 -2.48
CA PRO A 70 12.73 -0.79 -1.53
C PRO A 70 12.41 0.57 -0.91
N GLY A 71 12.49 0.71 0.41
CA GLY A 71 12.18 1.97 1.06
C GLY A 71 12.25 1.93 2.57
N THR A 72 11.65 2.92 3.21
CA THR A 72 11.64 3.07 4.67
C THR A 72 10.23 2.98 5.21
N ASN A 73 10.10 2.43 6.42
CA ASN A 73 8.83 2.30 7.13
C ASN A 73 8.84 3.17 8.38
N VAL A 74 7.79 3.97 8.54
CA VAL A 74 7.48 4.66 9.80
C VAL A 74 6.26 3.97 10.41
N ILE A 75 6.48 3.28 11.52
CA ILE A 75 5.41 2.54 12.23
C ILE A 75 4.84 3.42 13.34
N ARG A 76 3.51 3.42 13.46
CA ARG A 76 2.76 4.09 14.52
C ARG A 76 1.67 3.17 15.05
N ASP A 77 1.42 3.26 16.35
CA ASP A 77 0.27 2.63 17.01
C ASP A 77 -0.66 3.73 17.53
N THR A 78 -1.94 3.64 17.18
CA THR A 78 -2.98 4.57 17.62
C THR A 78 -4.09 3.81 18.33
N LEU A 79 -4.58 4.35 19.45
CA LEU A 79 -5.74 3.78 20.13
C LEU A 79 -7.01 4.20 19.37
N VAL A 80 -7.77 3.23 18.86
CA VAL A 80 -9.01 3.48 18.08
C VAL A 80 -10.24 3.49 18.98
N SER A 81 -10.29 2.55 19.92
CA SER A 81 -11.35 2.42 20.91
C SER A 81 -10.81 1.66 22.11
N ASP A 82 -11.63 1.48 23.16
CA ASP A 82 -11.22 0.76 24.37
C ASP A 82 -10.53 -0.57 24.03
N TRP A 83 -9.22 -0.61 24.34
CA TRP A 83 -8.32 -1.74 24.14
C TRP A 83 -8.07 -2.18 22.68
N ILE A 84 -8.59 -1.46 21.68
CA ILE A 84 -8.33 -1.72 20.26
C ILE A 84 -7.35 -0.68 19.73
N TRP A 85 -6.20 -1.17 19.29
CA TRP A 85 -5.12 -0.40 18.67
C TRP A 85 -5.11 -0.62 17.16
N GLU A 86 -4.73 0.39 16.42
CA GLU A 86 -4.40 0.29 15.00
C GLU A 86 -2.93 0.55 14.82
N ARG A 87 -2.23 -0.45 14.29
CA ARG A 87 -0.83 -0.33 13.90
C ARG A 87 -0.78 0.00 12.42
N THR A 88 -0.11 1.09 12.08
CA THR A 88 0.04 1.59 10.71
C THR A 88 1.51 1.74 10.37
N ALA A 89 1.94 1.11 9.28
CA ALA A 89 3.20 1.37 8.61
C ALA A 89 2.96 2.33 7.45
N GLU A 90 3.55 3.50 7.52
CA GLU A 90 3.67 4.43 6.40
C GLU A 90 4.99 4.13 5.69
N HIS A 91 4.92 3.74 4.41
CA HIS A 91 6.07 3.37 3.61
C HIS A 91 6.35 4.42 2.54
N THR A 92 7.62 4.78 2.41
CA THR A 92 8.11 5.75 1.46
C THR A 92 9.21 5.12 0.60
N TRP A 93 9.10 5.27 -0.73
CA TRP A 93 10.09 4.74 -1.68
C TRP A 93 10.33 5.67 -2.86
N ALA A 94 11.49 5.51 -3.51
CA ALA A 94 11.77 6.15 -4.79
C ALA A 94 11.13 5.34 -5.93
N VAL A 95 10.16 5.92 -6.63
CA VAL A 95 9.35 5.21 -7.62
C VAL A 95 10.16 4.92 -8.89
N LYS A 96 10.12 3.67 -9.32
CA LYS A 96 10.78 3.20 -10.54
C LYS A 96 9.78 2.57 -11.51
N GLU A 97 10.14 2.55 -12.79
CA GLU A 97 9.32 1.94 -13.85
C GLU A 97 9.11 0.44 -13.62
N GLU A 98 10.07 -0.25 -12.99
CA GLU A 98 9.98 -1.67 -12.67
C GLU A 98 9.09 -2.02 -11.46
N ASP A 99 8.57 -1.04 -10.73
CA ASP A 99 7.73 -1.27 -9.56
C ASP A 99 6.36 -1.81 -9.99
N GLN A 100 6.06 -3.08 -9.68
CA GLN A 100 4.85 -3.78 -10.17
C GLN A 100 3.79 -4.00 -9.11
N SER A 101 4.20 -4.45 -7.92
CA SER A 101 3.30 -4.70 -6.81
C SER A 101 4.03 -4.55 -5.49
N VAL A 102 3.24 -4.32 -4.45
CA VAL A 102 3.68 -4.27 -3.07
C VAL A 102 2.84 -5.22 -2.25
N ARG A 103 3.50 -5.95 -1.36
CA ARG A 103 2.89 -6.91 -0.46
C ARG A 103 3.12 -6.48 0.98
N CYS A 104 2.06 -6.37 1.74
CA CYS A 104 2.14 -6.18 3.18
C CYS A 104 1.69 -7.44 3.90
N THR A 105 2.56 -7.97 4.76
CA THR A 105 2.31 -9.11 5.62
C THR A 105 2.25 -8.64 7.07
N VAL A 106 1.17 -8.98 7.75
CA VAL A 106 1.05 -8.85 9.21
C VAL A 106 1.46 -10.16 9.86
N ARG A 107 2.32 -10.09 10.86
CA ARG A 107 2.79 -11.25 11.64
C ARG A 107 2.55 -11.05 13.12
N TYR A 108 1.72 -11.90 13.71
CA TYR A 108 1.45 -11.91 15.14
C TYR A 108 2.48 -12.77 15.87
N ARG A 109 2.81 -12.44 17.13
CA ARG A 109 3.81 -13.19 17.92
C ARG A 109 3.48 -14.66 18.12
N ALA A 110 2.20 -15.01 18.09
CA ALA A 110 1.73 -16.39 18.19
C ALA A 110 1.91 -17.19 16.88
N GLY A 111 2.45 -16.57 15.82
CA GLY A 111 2.84 -17.22 14.57
C GLY A 111 1.82 -17.07 13.44
N GLN A 112 0.62 -16.55 13.70
CA GLN A 112 -0.37 -16.30 12.66
C GLN A 112 0.07 -15.14 11.76
N GLU A 113 -0.16 -15.32 10.47
CA GLU A 113 0.18 -14.34 9.43
C GLU A 113 -1.00 -14.15 8.49
N ALA A 114 -1.17 -12.93 8.01
CA ALA A 114 -2.07 -12.60 6.92
C ALA A 114 -1.40 -11.60 5.99
N THR A 115 -1.75 -11.63 4.71
CA THR A 115 -1.01 -10.89 3.69
C THR A 115 -1.95 -10.28 2.69
N ARG A 116 -1.67 -9.03 2.29
CA ARG A 116 -2.38 -8.36 1.21
C ARG A 116 -1.40 -7.83 0.18
N GLU A 117 -1.72 -8.03 -1.10
CA GLU A 117 -0.94 -7.53 -2.22
C GLU A 117 -1.74 -6.47 -2.99
N LEU A 118 -1.04 -5.43 -3.43
CA LEU A 118 -1.59 -4.35 -4.23
C LEU A 118 -0.71 -4.14 -5.46
N LYS A 119 -1.33 -4.14 -6.65
CA LYS A 119 -0.65 -3.81 -7.89
C LYS A 119 -0.44 -2.30 -7.98
N LEU A 120 0.76 -1.89 -8.39
CA LEU A 120 1.12 -0.49 -8.57
C LEU A 120 0.79 -0.07 -10.00
N ASN A 121 0.11 1.05 -10.15
CA ASN A 121 -0.09 1.69 -11.45
C ASN A 121 0.84 2.90 -11.53
N VAL A 122 2.09 2.64 -11.92
CA VAL A 122 3.14 3.66 -11.98
C VAL A 122 2.95 4.55 -13.19
N GLU A 123 2.95 5.86 -12.96
CA GLU A 123 2.85 6.86 -14.02
C GLU A 123 4.22 7.21 -14.59
N CYS A 124 4.27 7.25 -15.92
CA CYS A 124 5.46 7.58 -16.70
C CYS A 124 5.27 8.93 -17.38
N PRO A 125 5.71 10.04 -16.76
CA PRO A 125 5.52 11.35 -17.33
C PRO A 125 6.42 11.55 -18.56
N TYR A 126 5.96 12.42 -19.45
CA TYR A 126 6.69 12.88 -20.61
C TYR A 126 6.91 14.39 -20.52
N ASP A 127 8.04 14.85 -21.03
CA ASP A 127 8.33 16.27 -21.16
C ASP A 127 7.50 16.86 -22.31
N GLN A 128 7.41 18.19 -22.34
CA GLN A 128 6.63 18.92 -23.33
C GLN A 128 6.96 18.48 -24.77
N ILE A 129 5.90 18.25 -25.55
CA ILE A 129 6.03 17.93 -26.98
C ILE A 129 6.63 19.15 -27.68
N THR A 130 7.76 18.95 -28.34
CA THR A 130 8.46 19.99 -29.09
C THR A 130 8.29 19.76 -30.58
N MET A 131 7.98 20.83 -31.30
CA MET A 131 7.98 20.83 -32.75
C MET A 131 9.29 21.42 -33.22
N THR A 132 10.10 20.61 -33.91
CA THR A 132 11.48 20.96 -34.27
C THR A 132 11.53 22.10 -35.27
N GLU A 133 10.48 22.27 -36.07
CA GLU A 133 10.39 23.31 -37.10
C GLU A 133 9.10 24.14 -36.91
N ARG A 134 9.25 25.44 -36.60
CA ARG A 134 8.12 26.37 -36.65
C ARG A 134 7.85 26.68 -38.12
N LEU A 135 6.62 26.47 -38.59
CA LEU A 135 6.16 26.85 -39.92
C LEU A 135 6.08 28.39 -40.00
N ILE A 136 7.22 29.04 -40.24
CA ILE A 136 7.29 30.52 -40.27
C ILE A 136 6.64 31.05 -41.56
N GLU A 137 6.72 30.32 -42.68
CA GLU A 137 6.04 30.67 -43.94
C GLU A 137 5.66 29.40 -44.71
N ALA A 138 4.40 29.28 -45.11
CA ALA A 138 3.94 28.20 -45.99
C ALA A 138 3.79 28.75 -47.42
N THR A 139 4.44 28.12 -48.39
CA THR A 139 4.34 28.48 -49.81
C THR A 139 3.41 27.50 -50.50
N GLU A 140 2.44 28.02 -51.26
CA GLU A 140 1.49 27.19 -52.00
C GLU A 140 2.22 26.25 -52.97
N GLY A 141 1.86 24.97 -52.94
CA GLY A 141 2.49 23.92 -53.78
C GLY A 141 3.78 23.30 -53.24
N VAL A 142 4.30 23.73 -52.08
CA VAL A 142 5.52 23.15 -51.47
C VAL A 142 5.18 22.28 -50.27
N ALA A 143 5.50 20.99 -50.36
CA ALA A 143 5.36 20.07 -49.24
C ALA A 143 6.36 20.39 -48.12
N LYS A 144 5.87 20.49 -46.87
CA LYS A 144 6.70 20.64 -45.68
C LYS A 144 6.47 19.47 -44.73
N SER A 145 7.55 18.98 -44.14
CA SER A 145 7.52 17.89 -43.16
C SER A 145 7.65 18.47 -41.76
N VAL A 146 6.70 18.14 -40.88
CA VAL A 146 6.76 18.53 -39.47
C VAL A 146 7.22 17.34 -38.65
N VAL A 147 8.24 17.54 -37.81
CA VAL A 147 8.71 16.52 -36.85
C VAL A 147 8.38 16.96 -35.43
N CYS A 148 7.51 16.19 -34.78
CA CYS A 148 7.20 16.31 -33.36
C CYS A 148 8.08 15.34 -32.56
N SER A 149 8.78 15.88 -31.56
CA SER A 149 9.64 15.12 -30.66
C SER A 149 9.10 15.22 -29.24
N VAL A 150 9.03 14.06 -28.56
CA VAL A 150 8.61 13.95 -27.16
C VAL A 150 9.67 13.17 -26.38
N SER A 151 10.01 13.65 -25.19
CA SER A 151 10.95 12.99 -24.29
C SER A 151 10.16 12.32 -23.17
N TYR A 152 10.42 11.05 -22.90
CA TYR A 152 9.79 10.32 -21.79
C TYR A 152 10.80 10.08 -20.68
N LYS A 153 10.35 10.13 -19.41
CA LYS A 153 11.20 9.72 -18.28
C LYS A 153 11.39 8.20 -18.20
N CYS A 154 10.53 7.45 -18.86
CA CYS A 154 10.54 5.99 -18.88
C CYS A 154 11.02 5.42 -20.22
N LYS A 155 11.37 4.14 -20.22
CA LYS A 155 11.62 3.41 -21.46
C LYS A 155 10.33 3.30 -22.26
N ILE A 156 10.32 3.86 -23.46
CA ILE A 156 9.23 3.63 -24.41
C ILE A 156 9.22 2.12 -24.71
N ARG A 157 8.23 1.40 -24.17
CA ARG A 157 7.85 0.11 -24.77
C ARG A 157 7.43 0.46 -26.19
N LYS A 158 8.07 -0.15 -27.20
CA LYS A 158 7.76 0.06 -28.62
C LYS A 158 6.31 -0.34 -28.90
N ILE A 159 5.37 0.55 -28.57
CA ILE A 159 4.01 0.52 -29.06
C ILE A 159 4.08 1.26 -30.39
N ASN A 160 3.61 0.57 -31.43
CA ASN A 160 3.72 0.99 -32.82
C ASN A 160 3.38 2.47 -33.00
N ARG A 161 4.22 3.15 -33.81
CA ARG A 161 4.06 4.53 -34.31
C ARG A 161 2.61 5.02 -34.18
N ALA A 162 2.37 6.00 -33.30
CA ALA A 162 1.20 6.83 -33.43
C ALA A 162 1.33 7.59 -34.75
N LEU A 163 0.55 7.16 -35.75
CA LEU A 163 0.23 7.99 -36.90
C LEU A 163 -0.49 9.22 -36.36
N VAL A 164 0.20 10.36 -36.37
CA VAL A 164 -0.47 11.66 -36.31
C VAL A 164 -1.05 11.87 -37.70
N GLU A 165 -2.33 11.55 -37.87
CA GLU A 165 -3.08 11.92 -39.08
C GLU A 165 -3.40 13.42 -39.02
N PHE A 166 -3.12 14.13 -40.11
CA PHE A 166 -3.52 15.50 -40.37
C PHE A 166 -4.56 15.52 -41.48
#